data_AF-A0A536LTH0-F1
#
_entry.id   AF-A0A536LTH0-F1
#
_cell.length_a   1.000
_cell.length_b   1.000
_cell.length_c   1.000
_cell.angle_alpha   90.00
_cell.angle_beta   90.00
_cell.angle_gamma   90.00
#
_symmetry.space_group_name_H-M   'P 1'
#
loop_
_entity.id
_entity.type
_entity.pdbx_description
1 polymer ?
#
loop_
_entity_poly.entity_id
_entity_poly.type
_entity_poly.pdbx_seq_one_letter_code
_entity_poly.pdbx_strand_id
1 'polypeptide(L)' 'MNVYICYTDPNGSRFGTRPSAPGDNSWRLGDINVSILMNFQLITPLIQGLFGNGLNLAYNEHFTIQGKP' A
#
# COMPACT_ATOMS: atom_id res chain seq x y z
N MET A 1 -5.39 -12.19 -3.22
CA MET A 1 -5.12 -10.99 -2.41
C MET A 1 -3.83 -10.40 -2.93
N ASN A 2 -3.84 -9.15 -3.37
CA ASN A 2 -2.64 -8.48 -3.90
C ASN A 2 -2.24 -7.39 -2.92
N VAL A 3 -0.94 -7.31 -2.60
CA VAL A 3 -0.39 -6.28 -1.71
C VAL A 3 0.59 -5.44 -2.52
N TYR A 4 0.40 -4.12 -2.48
CA TYR A 4 1.25 -3.14 -3.13
C TYR A 4 1.88 -2.26 -2.05
N ILE A 5 3.20 -2.28 -1.93
CA ILE A 5 3.95 -1.52 -0.93
C ILE A 5 4.78 -0.47 -1.65
N CYS A 6 4.33 0.77 -1.64
CA CYS A 6 5.04 1.89 -2.26
C CYS A 6 5.85 2.62 -1.20
N TYR A 7 7.04 3.09 -1.57
CA TYR A 7 7.92 3.82 -0.67
C TYR A 7 8.19 5.22 -1.20
N THR A 8 8.31 6.17 -0.28
CA THR A 8 8.86 7.50 -0.56
C THR A 8 10.12 7.66 0.28
N ASP A 9 11.25 7.92 -0.36
CA ASP A 9 12.49 8.18 0.36
C ASP A 9 12.43 9.54 1.09
N PRO A 10 13.36 9.83 2.01
CA PRO A 10 13.38 11.10 2.74
C PRO A 10 13.62 12.33 1.84
N ASN A 11 14.10 12.12 0.62
CA ASN A 11 14.31 13.18 -0.38
C ASN A 11 13.06 13.41 -1.26
N GLY A 12 11.99 12.65 -1.06
CA GLY A 12 10.73 12.76 -1.80
C GLY A 12 10.64 11.88 -3.06
N SER A 13 11.63 11.04 -3.34
CA SER A 13 11.59 10.12 -4.49
C SER A 13 10.61 8.99 -4.21
N ARG A 14 9.69 8.76 -5.16
CA ARG A 14 8.65 7.73 -5.05
C ARG A 14 9.06 6.49 -5.81
N PHE A 15 8.89 5.34 -5.16
CA PHE A 15 9.23 4.04 -5.71
C PHE A 15 7.97 3.18 -5.86
N GLY A 16 7.97 2.34 -6.89
CA GLY A 16 6.91 1.36 -7.12
C GLY A 16 6.87 0.27 -6.04
N THR A 17 6.01 -0.73 -6.25
CA THR A 17 5.82 -1.82 -5.29
C THR A 17 7.13 -2.53 -4.96
N ARG A 18 7.56 -2.46 -3.70
CA ARG A 18 8.75 -3.14 -3.20
C ARG A 18 8.37 -4.08 -2.05
N PRO A 19 8.41 -5.40 -2.25
CA PRO A 19 7.96 -6.36 -1.24
C PRO A 19 8.93 -6.49 -0.05
N SER A 20 10.19 -6.07 -0.22
CA SER A 20 11.23 -6.17 0.81
C SER A 20 11.57 -4.81 1.42
N ALA A 21 11.53 -4.76 2.75
CA ALA A 21 11.98 -3.61 3.53
C ALA A 21 13.46 -3.26 3.23
N PRO A 22 13.85 -1.98 3.35
CA PRO A 22 15.26 -1.58 3.29
C PRO A 22 16.10 -2.31 4.35
N GLY A 23 17.32 -2.71 3.97
CA GLY A 23 18.26 -3.38 4.88
C GLY A 23 19.12 -2.41 5.71
N ASP A 24 18.91 -1.10 5.56
CA ASP A 24 19.68 -0.04 6.20
C ASP A 24 18.78 1.10 6.70
N ASN A 25 19.40 2.12 7.30
CA ASN A 25 18.70 3.30 7.83
C ASN A 25 18.52 4.44 6.79
N SER A 26 18.82 4.21 5.50
CA SER A 26 18.76 5.27 4.48
C SER A 26 17.34 5.79 4.22
N TRP A 27 16.33 5.06 4.70
CA TRP A 27 14.91 5.37 4.54
C TRP A 27 14.26 5.94 5.80
N ARG A 28 15.05 6.27 6.84
CA ARG A 28 14.54 6.91 8.05
C ARG A 28 13.90 8.26 7.70
N LEU A 29 12.73 8.56 8.28
CA LEU A 29 11.87 9.71 7.94
C LEU A 29 11.23 9.64 6.55
N GLY A 30 11.38 8.52 5.82
CA GLY A 30 10.62 8.25 4.61
C GLY A 30 9.20 7.76 4.94
N ASP A 31 8.38 7.66 3.91
CA ASP A 31 6.99 7.19 4.00
C ASP A 31 6.80 5.83 3.33
N ILE A 32 5.87 5.03 3.87
CA ILE A 32 5.42 3.77 3.30
C ILE A 32 3.90 3.84 3.10
N ASN A 33 3.45 3.54 1.89
CA ASN A 33 2.04 3.33 1.59
C ASN A 33 1.81 1.85 1.26
N VAL A 34 1.01 1.18 2.08
CA VAL A 34 0.62 -0.22 1.88
C VAL A 34 -0.82 -0.24 1.36
N SER A 35 -1.03 -0.72 0.14
CA SER A 35 -2.35 -0.92 -0.45
C SER A 35 -2.64 -2.41 -0.60
N ILE A 36 -3.70 -2.89 0.04
CA ILE A 36 -4.15 -4.28 -0.01
C ILE A 36 -5.44 -4.34 -0.82
N LEU A 37 -5.39 -5.09 -1.92
CA LEU A 37 -6.56 -5.41 -2.71
C LEU A 37 -7.31 -6.56 -2.03
N MET A 38 -8.48 -6.25 -1.50
CA MET A 38 -9.29 -7.17 -0.72
C MET A 38 -10.60 -7.50 -1.43
N ASN A 39 -11.08 -8.73 -1.23
CA ASN A 39 -12.42 -9.13 -1.60
C ASN A 39 -13.24 -9.26 -0.30
N PHE A 40 -13.97 -8.21 0.04
CA PHE A 40 -14.92 -8.20 1.14
C PHE A 40 -16.16 -9.01 0.76
N GLN A 41 -16.48 -10.05 1.54
CA GLN A 41 -17.56 -11.01 1.26
C GLN A 41 -18.93 -10.37 1.00
N LEU A 42 -19.29 -9.29 1.69
CA LEU A 42 -20.60 -8.63 1.52
C LEU A 42 -20.55 -7.44 0.55
N ILE A 43 -19.54 -6.59 0.66
CA ILE A 43 -19.48 -5.32 -0.07
C ILE A 43 -19.01 -5.53 -1.51
N THR A 44 -18.11 -6.48 -1.76
CA THR A 44 -17.57 -6.70 -3.11
C THR A 44 -18.66 -7.19 -4.08
N PRO A 45 -19.51 -8.18 -3.74
CA PRO A 45 -20.60 -8.57 -4.62
C PRO A 45 -21.63 -7.45 -4.83
N LEU A 46 -21.90 -6.63 -3.81
CA LEU A 46 -22.81 -5.48 -3.93
C LEU A 46 -22.28 -4.45 -4.94
N ILE A 47 -21.02 -4.04 -4.81
CA ILE A 47 -20.39 -3.06 -5.71
C ILE A 47 -20.24 -3.64 -7.12
N GLN A 48 -19.90 -4.92 -7.25
CA GLN A 48 -19.84 -5.60 -8.54
C GLN A 48 -21.23 -5.72 -9.19
N GLY A 49 -22.29 -5.88 -8.40
CA GLY A 49 -23.67 -5.85 -8.90
C GLY A 49 -24.11 -4.47 -9.40
N LEU A 50 -23.60 -3.38 -8.80
CA LEU A 50 -23.94 -2.01 -9.16
C LEU A 50 -23.08 -1.43 -10.30
N PHE A 51 -21.80 -1.80 -10.37
CA PHE A 51 -20.82 -1.17 -11.26
C PHE A 51 -20.04 -2.18 -12.13
N GLY A 52 -20.40 -3.46 -12.08
CA GLY A 52 -19.73 -4.53 -12.81
C GLY A 52 -18.40 -4.98 -12.21
N ASN A 53 -17.74 -5.92 -12.86
CA ASN A 53 -16.48 -6.53 -12.41
C ASN A 53 -15.24 -5.63 -12.55
N GLY A 54 -15.41 -4.33 -12.83
CA GLY A 54 -14.31 -3.39 -13.08
C GLY A 54 -13.74 -2.70 -11.84
N LEU A 55 -14.45 -2.76 -10.70
CA LEU A 55 -14.05 -2.05 -9.48
C LEU A 55 -13.46 -3.01 -8.45
N ASN A 56 -12.18 -2.83 -8.16
CA ASN A 56 -11.50 -3.52 -7.07
C ASN A 56 -11.46 -2.62 -5.82
N LEU A 57 -11.79 -3.19 -4.66
CA LEU A 57 -11.69 -2.50 -3.38
C LEU A 57 -10.27 -2.62 -2.84
N ALA A 58 -9.65 -1.46 -2.59
CA ALA A 58 -8.33 -1.36 -1.98
C ALA A 58 -8.46 -0.75 -0.59
N TYR A 59 -7.75 -1.32 0.37
CA TYR A 59 -7.47 -0.68 1.65
C TYR A 59 -6.06 -0.09 1.61
N ASN A 60 -5.90 1.18 1.97
CA ASN A 60 -4.60 1.86 1.97
C ASN A 60 -4.27 2.31 3.39
N GLU A 61 -3.06 1.96 3.84
CA GLU A 61 -2.49 2.42 5.10
C GLU A 61 -1.18 3.16 4.83
N HIS A 62 -1.00 4.30 5.49
CA HIS A 62 0.18 5.15 5.36
C HIS A 62 0.91 5.20 6.70
N PHE A 63 2.21 4.89 6.66
CA PHE A 63 3.10 4.92 7.81
C PHE A 63 4.35 5.74 7.50
N THR A 64 4.94 6.31 8.54
CA THR A 64 6.27 6.94 8.47
C THR A 64 7.31 6.00 9.07
N ILE A 65 8.45 5.85 8.40
CA ILE A 65 9.57 5.04 8.88
C ILE A 65 10.28 5.78 10.00
N GLN A 66 9.95 5.42 11.23
CA GLN A 66 10.72 5.83 12.39
C GLN A 66 11.97 4.94 12.48
N GLY A 67 13.14 5.55 12.28
CA GLY A 67 14.42 4.83 12.36
C GLY A 67 14.69 4.31 13.77
N LYS A 68 15.52 3.27 13.88
CA LYS A 68 16.08 2.84 15.17
C LYS A 68 16.95 3.97 15.75
N PRO A 69 16.84 4.27 17.06
CA PRO A 69 17.76 5.20 17.72
C PRO A 69 19.21 4.74 17.60
#